data_AF-M5CEN3-F1
#
_entry.id   AF-M5CEN3-F1
#
_cell.length_a   1.000
_cell.length_b   1.000
_cell.length_c   1.000
_cell.angle_alpha   90.00
_cell.angle_beta   90.00
_cell.angle_gamma   90.00
#
_symmetry.space_group_name_H-M   'P 1'
#
loop_
_entity.id
_entity.type
_entity.pdbx_description
1 polymer ?
#
loop_
_entity_poly.entity_id
_entity_poly.type
_entity_poly.pdbx_seq_one_letter_code
_entity_poly.pdbx_strand_id
1 'polypeptide(L)'
;MKLWVSYILVPYFLSQRALHNLPNNQRCILQIDCWSVHRSVRFLGWMKENYPWIIVLFVPGGCTGLFQACDVGLQRLLKLAISKHAHADIVAETVDALRSGTPPEKVINDQSVGTLRDRSAFALCAVPQTRFNLSYECLSSREARQTILELRTTDPELYAEITSGYDSTPPVAGYSSEDSDEIFDETDTLPDDEDAALSMDEVASAVLNARTAMEATYPLQVDDEAEFEEEDPSGPSLIALISNHPRVSSQYCNLDWD
;
A
#
# COMPACT_ATOMS: atom_id res chain seq x y z
N MET A 1 -6.39 -8.51 11.61
CA MET A 1 -6.06 -7.28 12.35
C MET A 1 -5.54 -7.51 13.76
N LYS A 2 -6.28 -8.15 14.67
CA LYS A 2 -5.81 -8.35 16.06
C LYS A 2 -4.43 -9.00 16.17
N LEU A 3 -4.22 -10.10 15.45
CA LEU A 3 -2.93 -10.81 15.43
C LEU A 3 -1.79 -9.91 14.94
N TRP A 4 -2.01 -9.13 13.87
CA TRP A 4 -1.02 -8.18 13.38
C TRP A 4 -0.66 -7.12 14.44
N VAL A 5 -1.66 -6.58 15.16
CA VAL A 5 -1.40 -5.63 16.25
C VAL A 5 -0.56 -6.29 17.36
N SER A 6 -0.99 -7.46 17.83
CA SER A 6 -0.36 -8.14 18.97
C SER A 6 1.03 -8.69 18.68
N TYR A 7 1.27 -9.18 17.47
CA TYR A 7 2.53 -9.85 17.11
C TYR A 7 3.51 -8.97 16.34
N ILE A 8 3.03 -7.93 15.66
CA ILE A 8 3.88 -7.07 14.82
C ILE A 8 3.96 -5.66 15.40
N LEU A 9 2.83 -4.94 15.44
CA LEU A 9 2.82 -3.52 15.79
C LEU A 9 3.32 -3.26 17.22
N VAL A 10 2.73 -3.94 18.21
CA VAL A 10 3.03 -3.71 19.63
C VAL A 10 4.48 -4.09 19.96
N PRO A 11 4.97 -5.29 19.60
CA PRO A 11 6.37 -5.65 19.84
C PRO A 11 7.35 -4.69 19.14
N TYR A 12 7.07 -4.31 17.89
CA TYR A 12 7.90 -3.36 17.16
C TYR A 12 7.96 -1.99 17.87
N PHE A 13 6.81 -1.42 18.23
CA PHE A 13 6.77 -0.12 18.90
C PHE A 13 7.51 -0.14 20.24
N LEU A 14 7.29 -1.18 21.07
CA LEU A 14 7.96 -1.32 22.35
C LEU A 14 9.49 -1.47 22.19
N SER A 15 9.92 -2.23 21.18
CA SER A 15 11.34 -2.38 20.84
C SER A 15 11.97 -1.05 20.40
N GLN A 16 11.32 -0.32 19.49
CA GLN A 16 11.79 1.01 19.05
C GLN A 16 11.82 2.00 20.22
N ARG A 17 10.81 1.98 21.09
CA ARG A 17 10.75 2.83 22.27
C ARG A 17 11.95 2.59 23.20
N ALA A 18 12.29 1.33 23.45
CA ALA A 18 13.44 0.95 24.25
C ALA A 18 14.76 1.34 23.58
N LEU A 19 14.90 1.07 22.27
CA LEU A 19 16.09 1.39 21.48
C LEU A 19 16.42 2.90 21.52
N HIS A 20 15.40 3.74 21.45
CA HIS A 20 15.55 5.21 21.44
C HIS A 20 15.47 5.84 22.83
N ASN A 21 15.48 5.05 23.91
CA ASN A 21 15.39 5.50 25.31
C ASN A 21 14.20 6.44 25.57
N LEU A 22 13.05 6.19 24.92
CA LEU A 22 11.86 7.02 25.06
C LEU A 22 11.09 6.72 26.35
N PRO A 23 10.31 7.67 26.90
CA PRO A 23 9.55 7.46 28.13
C PRO A 23 8.57 6.28 28.06
N ASN A 24 8.40 5.57 29.19
CA ASN A 24 7.50 4.41 29.27
C ASN A 24 6.01 4.76 29.08
N ASN A 25 5.63 6.02 29.27
CA ASN A 25 4.29 6.54 29.06
C ASN A 25 4.08 7.13 27.65
N GLN A 26 5.06 7.02 26.75
CA GLN A 26 4.94 7.47 25.36
C GLN A 26 3.78 6.73 24.68
N ARG A 27 2.86 7.50 24.10
CA ARG A 27 1.74 6.99 23.28
C ARG A 27 2.21 6.71 21.84
N CYS A 28 1.52 5.79 21.19
CA CYS A 28 1.73 5.44 19.78
C CYS A 28 0.61 6.07 18.94
N ILE A 29 0.96 6.63 17.79
CA ILE A 29 -0.01 7.03 16.77
C ILE A 29 0.05 5.95 15.69
N LEU A 30 -1.09 5.28 15.46
CA LEU A 30 -1.27 4.32 14.40
C LEU A 30 -2.07 4.99 13.28
N GLN A 31 -1.38 5.45 12.24
CA GLN A 31 -1.99 5.95 11.02
C GLN A 31 -2.31 4.77 10.09
N ILE A 32 -3.59 4.57 9.75
CA ILE A 32 -4.07 3.48 8.89
C ILE A 32 -5.15 3.97 7.91
N ASP A 33 -5.34 3.24 6.83
CA ASP A 33 -6.42 3.49 5.87
C ASP A 33 -7.81 3.21 6.47
N CYS A 34 -8.83 3.89 5.94
CA CYS A 34 -10.19 3.84 6.45
C CYS A 34 -11.02 2.65 5.91
N TRP A 35 -10.41 1.48 5.77
CA TRP A 35 -11.11 0.28 5.31
C TRP A 35 -12.15 -0.22 6.33
N SER A 36 -13.20 -0.89 5.85
CA SER A 36 -14.31 -1.38 6.69
C SER A 36 -13.83 -2.23 7.88
N VAL A 37 -12.83 -3.10 7.65
CA VAL A 37 -12.21 -3.92 8.69
C VAL A 37 -11.55 -3.10 9.80
N HIS A 38 -10.91 -1.96 9.44
CA HIS A 38 -10.24 -1.06 10.37
C HIS A 38 -11.20 -0.14 11.11
N ARG A 39 -12.31 0.24 10.46
CA ARG A 39 -13.38 1.05 11.07
C ARG A 39 -14.34 0.23 11.92
N SER A 40 -14.24 -1.09 11.92
CA SER A 40 -15.19 -1.95 12.63
C SER A 40 -15.21 -1.66 14.14
N VAL A 41 -16.41 -1.51 14.71
CA VAL A 41 -16.63 -1.28 16.15
C VAL A 41 -15.95 -2.36 16.98
N ARG A 42 -16.00 -3.61 16.52
CA ARG A 42 -15.35 -4.75 17.19
C ARG A 42 -13.84 -4.58 17.28
N PHE A 43 -13.18 -4.08 16.22
CA PHE A 43 -11.74 -3.85 16.23
C PHE A 43 -11.38 -2.63 17.09
N LEU A 44 -12.08 -1.51 16.92
CA LEU A 44 -11.82 -0.28 17.69
C LEU A 44 -12.09 -0.46 19.18
N GLY A 45 -13.16 -1.17 19.55
CA GLY A 45 -13.44 -1.52 20.94
C GLY A 45 -12.33 -2.39 21.55
N TRP A 46 -11.87 -3.40 20.82
CA TRP A 46 -10.75 -4.23 21.26
C TRP A 46 -9.44 -3.44 21.39
N MET A 47 -9.14 -2.52 20.47
CA MET A 47 -7.98 -1.62 20.56
C MET A 47 -8.05 -0.73 21.80
N LYS A 48 -9.20 -0.11 22.06
CA LYS A 48 -9.43 0.75 23.23
C LYS A 48 -9.25 -0.02 24.55
N GLU A 49 -9.72 -1.26 24.61
CA GLU A 49 -9.62 -2.11 25.79
C GLU A 49 -8.20 -2.64 26.03
N ASN A 50 -7.52 -3.12 24.99
CA ASN A 50 -6.25 -3.86 25.14
C ASN A 50 -5.02 -2.97 25.00
N TYR A 51 -5.12 -1.90 24.21
CA TYR A 51 -4.01 -1.00 23.90
C TYR A 51 -4.43 0.48 23.94
N PRO A 52 -4.93 0.99 25.09
CA PRO A 52 -5.44 2.37 25.19
C PRO A 52 -4.38 3.46 24.94
N TRP A 53 -3.10 3.09 24.91
CA TRP A 53 -1.98 3.98 24.59
C TRP A 53 -1.72 4.12 23.08
N ILE A 54 -2.44 3.38 22.23
CA ILE A 54 -2.42 3.52 20.77
C ILE A 54 -3.58 4.40 20.33
N ILE A 55 -3.26 5.52 19.71
CA ILE A 55 -4.21 6.45 19.10
C ILE A 55 -4.33 6.07 17.62
N VAL A 56 -5.51 5.61 17.20
CA VAL A 56 -5.78 5.26 15.80
C VAL A 56 -6.19 6.51 15.03
N LEU A 57 -5.47 6.83 13.96
CA LEU A 57 -5.79 7.91 13.03
C LEU A 57 -6.08 7.33 11.66
N PHE A 58 -7.23 7.68 11.11
CA PHE A 58 -7.61 7.24 9.77
C PHE A 58 -7.12 8.22 8.71
N VAL A 59 -6.53 7.68 7.65
CA VAL A 59 -6.36 8.41 6.39
C VAL A 59 -7.73 8.47 5.70
N PRO A 60 -8.18 9.64 5.23
CA PRO A 60 -9.43 9.76 4.50
C PRO A 60 -9.47 8.84 3.27
N GLY A 61 -10.67 8.38 2.91
CA GLY A 61 -10.87 7.52 1.74
C GLY A 61 -10.32 8.18 0.46
N GLY A 62 -9.70 7.38 -0.41
CA GLY A 62 -9.07 7.87 -1.64
C GLY A 62 -7.78 8.68 -1.43
N CYS A 63 -7.40 8.99 -0.19
CA CYS A 63 -6.24 9.84 0.10
C CYS A 63 -4.99 9.06 0.56
N THR A 64 -5.00 7.73 0.48
CA THR A 64 -3.87 6.89 0.90
C THR A 64 -2.57 7.27 0.18
N GLY A 65 -2.64 7.44 -1.14
CA GLY A 65 -1.48 7.84 -1.96
C GLY A 65 -1.00 9.28 -1.75
N LEU A 66 -1.69 10.08 -0.93
CA LEU A 66 -1.32 11.47 -0.63
C LEU A 66 -0.87 11.64 0.83
N PHE A 67 -1.57 11.02 1.77
CA PHE A 67 -1.39 11.28 3.21
C PHE A 67 -0.86 10.08 4.00
N GLN A 68 -0.82 8.88 3.43
CA GLN A 68 -0.20 7.74 4.10
C GLN A 68 1.29 7.70 3.81
N ALA A 69 2.11 8.09 4.79
CA ALA A 69 3.57 8.17 4.63
C ALA A 69 4.20 6.85 4.15
N CYS A 70 3.62 5.71 4.56
CA CYS A 70 4.07 4.39 4.10
C CYS A 70 3.85 4.20 2.59
N ASP A 71 2.72 4.67 2.06
CA ASP A 71 2.38 4.53 0.64
C ASP A 71 3.20 5.47 -0.23
N VAL A 72 3.30 6.75 0.18
CA VAL A 72 4.06 7.79 -0.55
C VAL A 72 5.56 7.51 -0.54
N GLY A 73 6.09 7.01 0.58
CA GLY A 73 7.52 6.75 0.75
C GLY A 73 7.90 5.31 0.44
N LEU A 74 7.95 4.48 1.49
CA LEU A 74 8.55 3.14 1.45
C LEU A 74 7.90 2.22 0.41
N GLN A 75 6.56 2.20 0.33
CA GLN A 75 5.88 1.33 -0.61
C GLN A 75 6.04 1.80 -2.05
N ARG A 76 6.13 3.12 -2.33
CA ARG A 76 6.33 3.61 -3.70
C ARG A 76 7.62 3.05 -4.30
N LEU A 77 8.71 3.09 -3.54
CA LEU A 77 10.00 2.53 -3.95
C LEU A 77 9.91 1.01 -4.15
N LEU A 78 9.26 0.30 -3.22
CA LEU A 78 9.08 -1.14 -3.32
C LEU A 78 8.23 -1.53 -4.55
N LYS A 79 7.10 -0.85 -4.76
CA LYS A 79 6.20 -1.05 -5.91
C LYS A 79 6.93 -0.78 -7.22
N LEU A 80 7.75 0.27 -7.29
CA LEU A 80 8.59 0.57 -8.46
C LEU A 80 9.61 -0.55 -8.73
N ALA A 81 10.30 -1.03 -7.69
CA ALA A 81 11.27 -2.12 -7.83
C ALA A 81 10.61 -3.42 -8.31
N ILE A 82 9.43 -3.75 -7.77
CA ILE A 82 8.62 -4.89 -8.20
C ILE A 82 8.19 -4.72 -9.66
N SER A 83 7.68 -3.54 -10.04
CA SER A 83 7.26 -3.22 -11.40
C SER A 83 8.42 -3.38 -12.40
N LYS A 84 9.61 -2.87 -12.07
CA LYS A 84 10.81 -3.02 -12.91
C LYS A 84 11.22 -4.48 -13.09
N HIS A 85 11.21 -5.28 -12.02
CA HIS A 85 11.53 -6.70 -12.12
C HIS A 85 10.49 -7.46 -12.93
N ALA A 86 9.20 -7.21 -12.71
CA ALA A 86 8.12 -7.82 -13.49
C ALA A 86 8.23 -7.45 -14.98
N HIS A 87 8.54 -6.18 -15.29
CA HIS A 87 8.75 -5.75 -16.66
C HIS A 87 9.97 -6.44 -17.29
N ALA A 88 11.11 -6.52 -16.59
CA ALA A 88 12.30 -7.19 -17.07
C ALA A 88 12.05 -8.68 -17.37
N ASP A 89 11.26 -9.37 -16.55
CA ASP A 89 10.85 -10.77 -16.78
C ASP A 89 10.04 -10.93 -18.07
N ILE A 90 9.04 -10.07 -18.29
CA ILE A 90 8.20 -10.09 -19.50
C ILE A 90 9.01 -9.73 -20.76
N VAL A 91 9.95 -8.79 -20.65
CA VAL A 91 10.88 -8.47 -21.74
C VAL A 91 11.77 -9.67 -22.07
N ALA A 92 12.33 -10.35 -21.06
CA ALA A 92 13.17 -11.52 -21.28
C ALA A 92 12.40 -12.65 -21.99
N GLU A 93 11.20 -12.99 -21.51
CA GLU A 93 10.33 -13.99 -22.14
C GLU A 93 10.02 -13.64 -23.60
N THR A 94 9.64 -12.39 -23.85
CA THR A 94 9.33 -11.89 -25.20
C THR A 94 10.56 -11.97 -26.12
N VAL A 95 11.72 -11.55 -25.64
CA VAL A 95 12.98 -11.60 -26.40
C VAL A 95 13.36 -13.05 -26.73
N ASP A 96 13.19 -13.97 -25.80
CA ASP A 96 13.49 -15.39 -26.02
C ASP A 96 12.50 -16.03 -27.02
N ALA A 97 11.22 -15.68 -26.95
CA ALA A 97 10.22 -16.09 -27.95
C ALA A 97 10.61 -15.61 -29.37
N LEU A 98 11.05 -14.36 -29.50
CA LEU A 98 11.50 -13.80 -30.78
C LEU A 98 12.78 -14.50 -31.28
N ARG A 99 13.76 -14.74 -30.41
CA ARG A 99 15.01 -15.44 -30.74
C ARG A 99 14.78 -16.88 -31.20
N SER A 100 13.74 -17.54 -30.71
CA SER A 100 13.33 -18.88 -31.15
C SER A 100 12.61 -18.88 -32.51
N GLY A 101 12.42 -17.72 -33.13
CA GLY A 101 11.78 -17.57 -34.44
C GLY A 101 10.26 -17.41 -34.38
N THR A 102 9.69 -17.18 -33.19
CA THR A 102 8.27 -16.82 -33.08
C THR A 102 8.07 -15.45 -33.73
N PRO A 103 7.16 -15.30 -34.71
CA PRO A 103 6.89 -14.00 -35.31
C PRO A 103 6.24 -13.06 -34.28
N PRO A 104 6.54 -11.75 -34.31
CA PRO A 104 6.08 -10.80 -33.29
C PRO A 104 4.56 -10.84 -33.04
N GLU A 105 3.75 -11.06 -34.06
CA GLU A 105 2.28 -11.08 -33.98
C GLU A 105 1.74 -12.32 -33.24
N LYS A 106 2.59 -13.32 -32.98
CA LYS A 106 2.22 -14.55 -32.27
C LYS A 106 2.81 -14.62 -30.86
N VAL A 107 3.60 -13.63 -30.44
CA VAL A 107 4.12 -13.60 -29.07
C VAL A 107 2.98 -13.18 -28.14
N ILE A 108 2.55 -14.11 -27.29
CA ILE A 108 1.52 -13.89 -26.28
C ILE A 108 2.10 -14.35 -24.94
N ASN A 109 2.32 -13.42 -24.01
CA ASN A 109 2.75 -13.76 -22.66
C ASN A 109 1.59 -14.42 -21.90
N ASP A 110 1.88 -15.47 -21.13
CA ASP A 110 0.87 -16.11 -20.29
C ASP A 110 0.55 -15.24 -19.08
N GLN A 111 -0.66 -14.65 -19.09
CA GLN A 111 -1.19 -13.82 -18.01
C GLN A 111 -2.10 -14.60 -17.06
N SER A 112 -2.09 -15.94 -17.11
CA SER A 112 -2.85 -16.74 -16.17
C SER A 112 -2.40 -16.47 -14.72
N VAL A 113 -3.36 -16.46 -13.79
CA VAL A 113 -3.10 -16.16 -12.38
C VAL A 113 -2.07 -17.12 -11.76
N GLY A 114 -2.03 -18.38 -12.20
CA GLY A 114 -1.02 -19.35 -11.77
C GLY A 114 0.39 -18.87 -12.14
N THR A 115 0.62 -18.61 -13.42
CA THR A 115 1.89 -18.12 -13.94
C THR A 115 2.31 -16.79 -13.30
N LEU A 116 1.40 -15.83 -13.17
CA LEU A 116 1.71 -14.55 -12.52
C LEU A 116 2.06 -14.69 -11.02
N ARG A 117 1.44 -15.65 -10.32
CA ARG A 117 1.78 -15.94 -8.91
C ARG A 117 3.15 -16.58 -8.77
N ASP A 118 3.51 -17.50 -9.65
CA ASP A 118 4.81 -18.16 -9.60
C ASP A 118 5.95 -17.21 -10.01
N ARG A 119 5.67 -16.23 -10.87
CA ARG A 119 6.60 -15.13 -11.20
C ARG A 119 6.72 -14.06 -10.12
N SER A 120 5.78 -14.02 -9.16
CA SER A 120 5.83 -13.05 -8.08
C SER A 120 6.92 -13.39 -7.05
N ALA A 121 7.28 -12.41 -6.20
CA ALA A 121 8.28 -12.60 -5.16
C ALA A 121 7.95 -13.70 -4.14
N PHE A 122 6.71 -14.22 -4.12
CA PHE A 122 6.31 -15.30 -3.20
C PHE A 122 7.09 -16.59 -3.41
N ALA A 123 7.57 -16.88 -4.63
CA ALA A 123 8.45 -18.01 -4.87
C ALA A 123 9.80 -17.90 -4.14
N LEU A 124 10.24 -16.66 -3.84
CA LEU A 124 11.45 -16.39 -3.06
C LEU A 124 11.22 -16.47 -1.54
N CYS A 125 9.96 -16.45 -1.08
CA CYS A 125 9.61 -16.57 0.32
C CYS A 125 9.64 -18.04 0.76
N ALA A 126 10.83 -18.58 0.98
CA ALA A 126 11.01 -19.94 1.49
C ALA A 126 10.63 -20.04 2.97
N VAL A 127 9.94 -21.13 3.35
CA VAL A 127 9.66 -21.46 4.74
C VAL A 127 10.91 -22.09 5.34
N PRO A 128 11.53 -21.48 6.36
CA PRO A 128 12.76 -21.99 6.95
C PRO A 128 12.66 -23.46 7.35
N GLN A 129 13.74 -24.22 7.13
CA GLN A 129 13.85 -25.65 7.46
C GLN A 129 12.83 -26.57 6.76
N THR A 130 12.15 -26.10 5.71
CA THR A 130 11.29 -26.94 4.89
C THR A 130 11.65 -26.79 3.41
N ARG A 131 11.07 -27.65 2.57
CA ARG A 131 11.13 -27.51 1.10
C ARG A 131 10.05 -26.59 0.54
N PHE A 132 9.17 -26.06 1.38
CA PHE A 132 8.03 -25.27 0.94
C PHE A 132 8.43 -23.79 0.81
N ASN A 133 7.83 -23.12 -0.17
CA ASN A 133 7.85 -21.67 -0.31
C ASN A 133 6.41 -21.18 -0.49
N LEU A 134 6.22 -19.88 -0.68
CA LEU A 134 4.89 -19.29 -0.88
C LEU A 134 4.45 -19.24 -2.35
N SER A 135 5.15 -19.92 -3.28
CA SER A 135 4.69 -19.98 -4.67
C SER A 135 3.34 -20.72 -4.78
N TYR A 136 2.59 -20.41 -5.84
CA TYR A 136 1.29 -21.04 -6.04
C TYR A 136 1.45 -22.53 -6.34
N GLU A 137 2.43 -22.89 -7.18
CA GLU A 137 2.79 -24.28 -7.45
C GLU A 137 3.09 -25.05 -6.16
N CYS A 138 3.89 -24.47 -5.26
CA CYS A 138 4.27 -25.10 -4.01
C CYS A 138 3.07 -25.28 -3.07
N LEU A 139 2.27 -24.24 -2.87
CA LEU A 139 1.11 -24.27 -1.97
C LEU A 139 -0.03 -25.14 -2.49
N SER A 140 -0.16 -25.28 -3.81
CA SER A 140 -1.19 -26.11 -4.44
C SER A 140 -0.74 -27.56 -4.69
N SER A 141 0.54 -27.86 -4.49
CA SER A 141 1.15 -29.16 -4.74
C SER A 141 0.54 -30.27 -3.88
N ARG A 142 0.63 -31.51 -4.40
CA ARG A 142 0.14 -32.69 -3.66
C ARG A 142 0.90 -32.88 -2.35
N GLU A 143 2.19 -32.59 -2.36
CA GLU A 143 3.09 -32.67 -1.21
C GLU A 143 2.66 -31.69 -0.12
N ALA A 144 2.40 -30.42 -0.47
CA ALA A 144 1.95 -29.43 0.51
C ALA A 144 0.61 -29.83 1.14
N ARG A 145 -0.35 -30.28 0.32
CA ARG A 145 -1.64 -30.82 0.80
C ARG A 145 -1.45 -32.02 1.73
N GLN A 146 -0.56 -32.94 1.36
CA GLN A 146 -0.26 -34.13 2.15
C GLN A 146 0.34 -33.75 3.51
N THR A 147 1.29 -32.81 3.54
CA THR A 147 1.87 -32.29 4.79
C THR A 147 0.81 -31.63 5.68
N ILE A 148 -0.11 -30.85 5.11
CA ILE A 148 -1.25 -30.28 5.87
C ILE A 148 -2.14 -31.38 6.45
N LEU A 149 -2.41 -32.46 5.71
CA LEU A 149 -3.17 -33.59 6.21
C LEU A 149 -2.44 -34.35 7.33
N GLU A 150 -1.11 -34.46 7.23
CA GLU A 150 -0.25 -35.07 8.26
C GLU A 150 -0.19 -34.24 9.55
N LEU A 151 -0.37 -32.91 9.48
CA LEU A 151 -0.50 -32.07 10.68
C LEU A 151 -1.64 -32.55 11.57
N ARG A 152 -2.72 -33.09 11.01
CA ARG A 152 -3.84 -33.64 11.79
C ARG A 152 -3.39 -34.69 12.82
N THR A 153 -2.34 -35.45 12.53
CA THR A 153 -1.80 -36.48 13.42
C THR A 153 -0.52 -36.07 14.13
N THR A 154 0.30 -35.24 13.50
CA THR A 154 1.62 -34.83 14.04
C THR A 154 1.52 -33.62 14.97
N ASP A 155 0.64 -32.67 14.67
CA ASP A 155 0.40 -31.46 15.45
C ASP A 155 -1.09 -31.05 15.36
N PRO A 156 -1.98 -31.71 16.13
CA PRO A 156 -3.42 -31.48 16.04
C PRO A 156 -3.83 -30.09 16.54
N GLU A 157 -3.03 -29.43 17.40
CA GLU A 157 -3.30 -28.07 17.87
C GLU A 157 -3.08 -27.06 16.74
N LEU A 158 -1.95 -27.13 16.05
CA LEU A 158 -1.68 -26.28 14.88
C LEU A 158 -2.68 -26.55 13.75
N TYR A 159 -3.02 -27.81 13.50
CA TYR A 159 -4.04 -28.16 12.51
C TYR A 159 -5.41 -27.55 12.87
N ALA A 160 -5.80 -27.60 14.16
CA ALA A 160 -7.02 -26.97 14.64
C ALA A 160 -6.96 -25.45 14.47
N GLU A 161 -5.83 -24.80 14.77
CA GLU A 161 -5.65 -23.36 14.55
C GLU A 161 -5.85 -22.97 13.08
N ILE A 162 -5.15 -23.64 12.16
CA ILE A 162 -5.23 -23.38 10.71
C ILE A 162 -6.66 -23.59 10.19
N THR A 163 -7.37 -24.61 10.68
CA THR A 163 -8.73 -24.94 10.22
C THR A 163 -9.84 -24.18 10.95
N SER A 164 -9.58 -23.64 12.13
CA SER A 164 -10.58 -22.90 12.94
C SER A 164 -11.02 -21.57 12.33
N GLY A 165 -10.19 -20.97 11.47
CA GLY A 165 -10.52 -19.72 10.78
C GLY A 165 -11.57 -19.87 9.66
N TYR A 166 -11.91 -21.11 9.30
CA TYR A 166 -12.97 -21.41 8.35
C TYR A 166 -14.27 -21.60 9.14
N ASP A 167 -14.91 -20.49 9.53
CA ASP A 167 -16.30 -20.52 9.98
C ASP A 167 -17.12 -21.17 8.86
N SER A 168 -17.42 -22.45 9.04
CA SER A 168 -18.06 -23.30 8.04
C SER A 168 -19.55 -23.00 7.91
N THR A 169 -19.99 -21.80 8.32
CA THR A 169 -21.31 -21.30 7.97
C THR A 169 -21.34 -21.26 6.44
N PRO A 170 -22.10 -22.14 5.78
CA PRO A 170 -22.34 -22.00 4.36
C PRO A 170 -22.88 -20.58 4.16
N PRO A 171 -22.48 -19.86 3.11
CA PRO A 171 -23.06 -18.56 2.82
C PRO A 171 -24.58 -18.78 2.77
N VAL A 172 -25.29 -18.25 3.77
CA VAL A 172 -26.74 -18.25 3.78
C VAL A 172 -27.12 -17.51 2.50
N ALA A 173 -27.88 -18.18 1.63
CA ALA A 173 -28.34 -17.67 0.34
C ALA A 173 -29.36 -16.53 0.54
N GLY A 174 -28.86 -15.43 1.10
CA GLY A 174 -29.60 -14.24 1.51
C GLY A 174 -28.67 -13.04 1.46
N TYR A 175 -28.00 -12.84 0.33
CA TYR A 175 -27.46 -11.52 0.00
C TYR A 175 -28.66 -10.61 -0.25
N SER A 176 -29.02 -9.85 0.79
CA SER A 176 -29.81 -8.63 0.65
C SER A 176 -29.00 -7.63 -0.15
N SER A 177 -29.47 -7.31 -1.35
CA SER A 177 -28.83 -6.45 -2.34
C SER A 177 -28.92 -4.95 -2.02
N GLU A 178 -28.58 -4.54 -0.79
CA GLU A 178 -28.68 -3.13 -0.36
C GLU A 178 -27.32 -2.41 -0.22
N ASP A 179 -26.25 -2.96 -0.79
CA ASP A 179 -25.06 -2.18 -1.12
C ASP A 179 -25.06 -1.97 -2.64
N SER A 180 -25.73 -0.89 -3.07
CA SER A 180 -25.51 -0.31 -4.38
C SER A 180 -24.12 0.30 -4.38
N ASP A 181 -23.12 -0.49 -4.80
CA ASP A 181 -21.86 0.04 -5.29
C ASP A 181 -22.21 0.97 -6.46
N GLU A 182 -22.20 2.27 -6.20
CA GLU A 182 -22.16 3.26 -7.28
C GLU A 182 -20.94 2.93 -8.13
N ILE A 183 -21.22 2.46 -9.34
CA ILE A 183 -20.24 2.25 -10.41
C ILE A 183 -19.57 3.60 -10.61
N PHE A 184 -18.35 3.74 -10.06
CA PHE A 184 -17.48 4.85 -10.37
C PHE A 184 -17.10 4.67 -11.84
N ASP A 185 -17.67 5.51 -12.70
CA ASP A 185 -17.34 5.57 -14.12
C ASP A 185 -15.90 6.06 -14.25
N GLU A 186 -14.97 5.11 -14.24
CA GLU A 186 -13.53 5.31 -14.39
C GLU A 186 -13.20 5.56 -15.87
N THR A 187 -13.73 6.67 -16.40
CA THR A 187 -13.36 7.23 -17.71
C THR A 187 -12.79 8.64 -17.57
N ASP A 188 -12.13 8.94 -16.45
CA ASP A 188 -11.15 10.03 -16.41
C ASP A 188 -9.85 9.50 -17.00
N THR A 189 -9.68 9.78 -18.29
CA THR A 189 -8.39 9.75 -18.96
C THR A 189 -7.53 10.81 -18.27
N LEU A 190 -6.72 10.37 -17.31
CA LEU A 190 -5.64 11.19 -16.78
C LEU A 190 -4.84 11.70 -17.97
N PRO A 191 -4.55 13.01 -18.06
CA PRO A 191 -3.66 13.52 -19.08
C PRO A 191 -2.35 12.72 -18.99
N ASP A 192 -1.82 12.32 -20.15
CA ASP A 192 -0.48 11.76 -20.26
C ASP A 192 0.50 12.78 -19.66
N ASP A 193 0.76 12.65 -18.36
CA ASP A 193 1.84 13.35 -17.69
C ASP A 193 3.11 12.83 -18.37
N GLU A 194 3.67 13.65 -19.26
CA GLU A 194 5.04 13.55 -19.75
C GLU A 194 5.98 13.77 -18.55
N ASP A 195 5.96 12.83 -17.60
CA ASP A 195 6.89 12.77 -16.50
C ASP A 195 8.27 12.53 -17.11
N ALA A 196 9.05 13.61 -17.21
CA ALA A 196 10.46 13.57 -17.53
C ALA A 196 11.12 12.46 -16.69
N ALA A 197 11.59 11.42 -17.37
CA ALA A 197 12.03 10.18 -16.74
C ALA A 197 13.30 10.41 -15.90
N LEU A 198 13.11 10.81 -14.65
CA LEU A 198 14.18 10.89 -13.67
C LEU A 198 14.79 9.49 -13.49
N SER A 199 16.11 9.42 -13.57
CA SER A 199 16.86 8.20 -13.31
C SER A 199 16.74 7.79 -11.84
N MET A 200 16.94 6.50 -11.55
CA MET A 200 16.91 5.99 -10.17
C MET A 200 17.94 6.66 -9.27
N ASP A 201 19.09 7.03 -9.84
CA ASP A 201 20.18 7.66 -9.08
C ASP A 201 19.80 9.10 -8.68
N GLU A 202 19.01 9.80 -9.50
CA GLU A 202 18.48 11.12 -9.20
C GLU A 202 17.42 11.06 -8.10
N VAL A 203 16.49 10.10 -8.19
CA VAL A 203 15.46 9.90 -7.15
C VAL A 203 16.10 9.46 -5.82
N ALA A 204 17.04 8.52 -5.86
CA ALA A 204 17.76 8.08 -4.68
C ALA A 204 18.59 9.21 -4.06
N SER A 205 19.27 10.02 -4.88
CA SER A 205 20.03 11.18 -4.41
C SER A 205 19.12 12.25 -3.80
N ALA A 206 17.97 12.53 -4.41
CA ALA A 206 17.00 13.49 -3.87
C ALA A 206 16.45 13.04 -2.51
N VAL A 207 16.10 11.76 -2.37
CA VAL A 207 15.61 11.19 -1.11
C VAL A 207 16.69 11.17 -0.03
N LEU A 208 17.94 10.82 -0.38
CA LEU A 208 19.04 10.77 0.58
C LEU A 208 19.52 12.15 1.03
N ASN A 209 19.39 13.17 0.17
CA ASN A 209 19.80 14.54 0.47
C ASN A 209 18.69 15.38 1.13
N ALA A 210 17.44 14.92 1.10
CA ALA A 210 16.33 15.57 1.78
C ALA A 210 16.52 15.57 3.30
N ARG A 211 16.42 16.74 3.93
CA ARG A 211 16.55 16.92 5.38
C ARG A 211 15.22 16.75 6.09
N THR A 212 14.11 16.86 5.35
CA THR A 212 12.76 16.67 5.86
C THR A 212 11.94 15.81 4.92
N ALA A 213 10.90 15.15 5.45
CA ALA A 213 9.97 14.37 4.63
C ALA A 213 9.25 15.22 3.57
N MET A 214 9.02 16.50 3.88
CA MET A 214 8.41 17.45 2.96
C MET A 214 9.33 17.78 1.77
N GLU A 215 10.63 17.91 2.01
CA GLU A 215 11.65 18.08 0.95
C GLU A 215 11.74 16.84 0.04
N ALA A 216 11.59 15.63 0.59
CA ALA A 216 11.62 14.40 -0.19
C ALA A 216 10.38 14.21 -1.09
N THR A 217 9.30 14.97 -0.85
CA THR A 217 8.04 14.89 -1.59
C THR A 217 7.81 16.05 -2.55
N TYR A 218 8.67 17.06 -2.53
CA TYR A 218 8.52 18.20 -3.44
C TYR A 218 8.80 17.72 -4.88
N PRO A 219 7.95 18.05 -5.87
CA PRO A 219 8.27 17.79 -7.26
C PRO A 219 9.64 18.40 -7.55
N LEU A 220 10.57 17.58 -8.05
CA LEU A 220 11.85 18.08 -8.52
C LEU A 220 11.52 19.08 -9.63
N GLN A 221 11.73 20.37 -9.37
CA GLN A 221 11.61 21.38 -10.40
C GLN A 221 12.65 21.03 -11.46
N VAL A 222 12.17 20.54 -12.60
CA VAL A 222 12.97 20.52 -13.81
C VAL A 222 13.10 21.99 -14.19
N ASP A 223 14.33 22.52 -14.15
CA ASP A 223 14.62 23.87 -14.60
C ASP A 223 14.38 23.94 -16.11
N ASP A 224 13.11 24.05 -16.52
CA ASP A 224 12.74 24.45 -17.86
C ASP A 224 13.01 25.96 -17.97
N GLU A 225 14.27 26.31 -18.20
CA GLU A 225 14.69 27.64 -18.63
C GLU A 225 14.17 27.90 -20.06
N ALA A 226 12.85 28.10 -20.19
CA ALA A 226 12.27 28.72 -21.36
C ALA A 226 12.39 30.25 -21.19
N GLU A 227 13.30 30.86 -21.95
CA GLU A 227 13.39 32.32 -22.13
C GLU A 227 12.00 32.87 -22.53
N PHE A 228 11.29 33.49 -21.60
CA PHE A 228 10.09 34.27 -21.89
C PHE A 228 10.54 35.69 -22.24
N GLU A 229 10.33 36.11 -23.49
CA GLU A 229 10.50 37.50 -23.91
C GLU A 229 9.51 38.40 -23.13
N GLU A 230 10.04 39.48 -22.54
CA GLU A 230 9.26 40.47 -21.78
C GLU A 230 8.25 41.20 -22.68
N GLU A 231 6.94 40.96 -22.48
CA GLU A 231 5.89 41.82 -23.02
C GLU A 231 5.43 42.90 -22.00
N ASP A 232 5.62 44.15 -22.44
CA ASP A 232 5.06 45.47 -22.08
C ASP A 232 4.17 45.63 -20.81
N PRO A 233 4.59 46.43 -19.81
CA PRO A 233 3.82 46.67 -18.58
C PRO A 233 2.89 47.87 -18.72
N SER A 234 1.71 47.71 -19.34
CA SER A 234 0.66 48.74 -19.33
C SER A 234 -0.75 48.22 -18.98
N GLY A 235 -0.85 47.29 -18.03
CA GLY A 235 -2.12 46.78 -17.47
C GLY A 235 -2.33 47.18 -16.00
N PRO A 236 -3.56 47.51 -15.57
CA PRO A 236 -3.84 47.91 -14.18
C PRO A 236 -3.65 46.76 -13.19
N SER A 237 -3.00 47.08 -12.07
CA SER A 237 -2.59 46.16 -11.00
C SER A 237 -3.74 45.36 -10.36
N LEU A 238 -3.57 44.03 -10.34
CA LEU A 238 -4.45 43.03 -9.71
C LEU A 238 -4.56 43.17 -8.17
N ILE A 239 -3.74 44.02 -7.55
CA ILE A 239 -3.69 44.18 -6.08
C ILE A 239 -4.94 44.91 -5.52
N ALA A 240 -5.74 45.57 -6.38
CA ALA A 240 -6.93 46.30 -5.93
C ALA A 240 -8.19 45.43 -5.72
N LEU A 241 -8.18 44.13 -6.06
CA LEU A 241 -9.40 43.28 -6.05
C LEU A 241 -9.55 42.33 -4.86
N ILE A 242 -8.57 42.25 -3.95
CA ILE A 242 -8.59 41.27 -2.84
C ILE A 242 -9.13 41.85 -1.51
N SER A 243 -9.37 43.16 -1.40
CA SER A 243 -9.69 43.79 -0.10
C SER A 243 -11.16 43.75 0.35
N ASN A 244 -12.08 43.08 -0.34
CA ASN A 244 -13.51 43.12 0.00
C ASN A 244 -14.21 41.75 0.06
N HIS A 245 -13.72 40.81 0.88
CA HIS A 245 -14.53 39.68 1.33
C HIS A 245 -14.82 39.74 2.84
N PRO A 246 -16.09 39.59 3.27
CA PRO A 246 -16.46 39.58 4.68
C PRO A 246 -15.98 38.29 5.36
N ARG A 247 -15.47 38.42 6.59
CA ARG A 247 -15.03 37.32 7.46
C ARG A 247 -16.18 36.33 7.67
N VAL A 248 -16.01 35.11 7.15
CA VAL A 248 -16.83 33.96 7.55
C VAL A 248 -16.35 33.49 8.92
N SER A 249 -17.22 33.60 9.91
CA SER A 249 -17.03 33.08 11.27
C SER A 249 -16.99 31.55 11.23
N SER A 250 -15.81 30.99 11.46
CA SER A 250 -15.58 29.56 11.64
C SER A 250 -16.03 29.14 13.05
N GLN A 251 -17.26 28.66 13.18
CA GLN A 251 -17.71 27.86 14.33
C GLN A 251 -17.33 26.41 14.06
N TYR A 252 -16.15 25.99 14.52
CA TYR A 252 -15.85 24.56 14.67
C TYR A 252 -16.26 24.09 16.06
N CYS A 253 -16.92 22.95 16.04
CA CYS A 253 -17.52 22.23 17.15
C CYS A 253 -16.50 21.94 18.27
N ASN A 254 -16.87 22.31 19.49
CA ASN A 254 -16.37 21.65 20.69
C ASN A 254 -16.91 20.21 20.68
N LEU A 255 -16.02 19.24 20.53
CA LEU A 255 -16.28 17.87 20.93
C LEU A 255 -15.43 17.63 22.18
N ASP A 256 -16.08 17.79 23.33
CA ASP A 256 -15.57 17.34 24.62
C ASP A 256 -15.49 15.81 24.59
N TRP A 257 -14.30 15.29 24.85
CA TRP A 257 -14.04 13.87 25.04
C TRP A 257 -13.93 13.59 26.54
N ASP A 258 -15.07 13.25 27.16
CA ASP A 258 -15.13 12.54 28.44
C ASP A 258 -15.21 11.01 28.21
#